data_AF-A0A2P2LZW7-F1
#
_entry.id   AF-A0A2P2LZW7-F1
#
_cell.length_a   1.000
_cell.length_b   1.000
_cell.length_c   1.000
_cell.angle_alpha   90.00
_cell.angle_beta   90.00
_cell.angle_gamma   90.00
#
_symmetry.space_group_name_H-M   'P 1'
#
loop_
_entity.id
_entity.type
_entity.pdbx_description
1 polymer ?
#
loop_
_entity_poly.entity_id
_entity_poly.type
_entity_poly.pdbx_seq_one_letter_code
_entity_poly.pdbx_strand_id
1 'polypeptide(L)'
;MRHEEHVMCLPSCANLVRDVNVKNNSETNSVVELYFQIEPGVGLESIKMKTLIDLFDEIIEEPLFNQLRTKEQLGYVVQCSPKVTYRVYGFCFCVQSSKYNPIYLQGRLENFINGLGELLVIIHVH
;
A
#
# COMPACT_ATOMS: atom_id res chain seq x y z
N MET A 1 -27.27 -4.17 22.18
CA MET A 1 -25.82 -3.92 22.33
C MET A 1 -25.24 -3.82 20.93
N ARG A 2 -24.75 -2.64 20.52
CA ARG A 2 -24.00 -2.52 19.26
C ARG A 2 -22.60 -3.06 19.53
N HIS A 3 -22.11 -3.95 18.68
CA HIS A 3 -20.72 -4.41 18.78
C HIS A 3 -19.84 -3.18 18.52
N GLU A 4 -18.97 -2.83 19.46
CA GLU A 4 -17.94 -1.82 19.21
C GLU A 4 -16.90 -2.45 18.30
N GLU A 5 -16.75 -1.88 17.11
CA GLU A 5 -15.79 -2.35 16.12
C GLU A 5 -14.46 -1.62 16.36
N HIS A 6 -13.41 -2.39 16.66
CA HIS A 6 -12.07 -1.87 16.95
C HIS A 6 -11.09 -2.28 15.85
N VAL A 7 -10.12 -1.41 15.57
CA VAL A 7 -8.95 -1.73 14.75
C VAL A 7 -7.79 -2.07 15.67
N MET A 8 -7.03 -3.10 15.33
CA MET A 8 -5.77 -3.39 15.99
C MET A 8 -4.80 -2.23 15.76
N CYS A 9 -4.31 -1.60 16.83
CA CYS A 9 -3.17 -0.69 16.72
C CYS A 9 -1.91 -1.52 16.49
N LEU A 10 -1.29 -1.35 15.32
CA LEU A 10 -0.02 -1.98 15.00
C LEU A 10 1.09 -1.31 15.82
N PRO A 11 2.04 -2.08 16.36
CA PRO A 11 3.15 -1.49 17.10
C PRO A 11 3.98 -0.61 16.16
N SER A 12 4.44 0.55 16.66
CA SER A 12 5.34 1.40 15.90
C SER A 12 6.60 0.63 15.48
N CYS A 13 7.02 0.81 14.24
CA CYS A 13 8.17 0.14 13.62
C CYS A 13 8.10 -1.40 13.57
N ALA A 14 6.95 -2.02 13.83
CA ALA A 14 6.80 -3.46 13.67
C ALA A 14 6.65 -3.85 12.20
N ASN A 15 7.34 -4.91 11.79
CA ASN A 15 7.12 -5.57 10.51
C ASN A 15 6.37 -6.89 10.77
N LEU A 16 5.05 -6.88 10.53
CA LEU A 16 4.20 -8.04 10.74
C LEU A 16 3.88 -8.69 9.40
N VAL A 17 4.17 -9.99 9.30
CA VAL A 17 3.91 -10.77 8.10
C VAL A 17 2.80 -11.78 8.38
N ARG A 18 1.79 -11.78 7.51
CA ARG A 18 0.76 -12.80 7.49
C ARG A 18 0.80 -13.51 6.14
N ASP A 19 1.23 -14.77 6.15
CA ASP A 19 1.22 -15.63 4.98
C ASP A 19 -0.03 -16.53 4.99
N VAL A 20 -0.73 -16.59 3.86
CA VAL A 20 -1.96 -17.36 3.70
C VAL A 20 -2.00 -17.97 2.30
N ASN A 21 -2.22 -19.29 2.24
CA ASN A 21 -2.44 -19.97 0.98
C ASN A 21 -3.80 -19.59 0.37
N VAL A 22 -3.84 -19.52 -0.96
CA VAL A 22 -5.10 -19.37 -1.71
C VAL A 22 -6.04 -20.53 -1.38
N LYS A 23 -7.34 -20.24 -1.25
CA LYS A 23 -8.35 -21.27 -0.96
C LYS A 23 -8.53 -22.25 -2.12
N ASN A 24 -8.31 -21.78 -3.34
CA ASN A 24 -8.40 -22.59 -4.54
C ASN A 24 -7.00 -23.11 -4.93
N ASN A 25 -6.79 -24.41 -4.84
CA ASN A 25 -5.49 -25.02 -5.13
C ASN A 25 -5.08 -24.96 -6.62
N SER A 26 -6.01 -24.65 -7.54
CA SER A 26 -5.67 -24.42 -8.94
C SER A 26 -5.28 -22.97 -9.25
N GLU A 27 -5.44 -22.06 -8.29
CA GLU A 27 -4.96 -20.69 -8.42
C GLU A 27 -3.45 -20.67 -8.17
N THR A 28 -2.70 -20.33 -9.21
CA THR A 28 -1.24 -20.22 -9.15
C THR A 28 -0.76 -18.79 -8.95
N ASN A 29 -1.69 -17.82 -8.97
CA ASN A 29 -1.37 -16.43 -8.73
C ASN A 29 -0.91 -16.21 -7.29
N SER A 30 0.03 -15.30 -7.15
CA SER A 30 0.48 -14.78 -5.87
C SER A 30 0.05 -13.33 -5.71
N VAL A 31 -0.16 -12.92 -4.46
CA VAL A 31 -0.48 -11.53 -4.11
C VAL A 31 0.45 -11.11 -2.98
N VAL A 32 0.97 -9.90 -3.08
CA VAL A 32 1.55 -9.19 -1.95
C VAL A 32 0.75 -7.92 -1.71
N GLU A 33 0.43 -7.64 -0.44
CA GLU A 33 -0.13 -6.37 0.00
C GLU A 33 0.74 -5.82 1.12
N LEU A 34 1.28 -4.61 0.93
CA LEU A 34 1.94 -3.85 1.99
C LEU A 34 0.93 -2.85 2.55
N TYR A 35 0.59 -3.01 3.83
CA TYR A 35 -0.35 -2.14 4.53
C TYR A 35 0.39 -1.27 5.55
N PHE A 36 0.23 0.04 5.41
CA PHE A 36 0.75 1.03 6.35
C PHE A 36 -0.42 1.62 7.14
N GLN A 37 -0.48 1.36 8.44
CA GLN A 37 -1.46 1.99 9.32
C GLN A 37 -1.04 3.42 9.65
N ILE A 38 -1.98 4.36 9.54
CA ILE A 38 -1.76 5.77 9.79
C ILE A 38 -2.75 6.22 10.85
N GLU A 39 -2.24 6.71 11.98
CA GLU A 39 -3.08 7.22 13.05
C GLU A 39 -3.80 8.49 12.59
N PRO A 40 -5.14 8.54 12.68
CA PRO A 40 -5.86 9.76 12.39
C PRO A 40 -5.58 10.80 13.47
N GLY A 41 -5.25 12.04 13.08
CA GLY A 41 -5.25 13.17 14.01
C GLY A 41 -6.66 13.50 14.52
N VAL A 42 -6.79 14.51 15.39
CA VAL A 42 -8.10 14.94 15.92
C VAL A 42 -8.60 16.19 15.20
N GLY A 43 -9.89 16.24 14.88
CA GLY A 43 -10.53 17.43 14.29
C GLY A 43 -9.90 17.83 12.95
N LEU A 44 -9.37 19.07 12.87
CA LEU A 44 -8.77 19.61 11.65
C LEU A 44 -7.52 18.83 11.20
N GLU A 45 -6.77 18.24 12.14
CA GLU A 45 -5.59 17.43 11.81
C GLU A 45 -5.97 16.15 11.06
N SER A 46 -7.12 15.55 11.41
CA SER A 46 -7.67 14.39 10.69
C SER A 46 -7.93 14.73 9.22
N ILE A 47 -8.52 15.90 8.97
CA ILE A 47 -8.84 16.36 7.61
C ILE A 47 -7.55 16.59 6.83
N LYS A 48 -6.59 17.31 7.41
CA LYS A 48 -5.27 17.54 6.79
C LYS A 48 -4.58 16.23 6.45
N MET A 49 -4.56 15.27 7.39
CA MET A 49 -3.94 13.97 7.18
C MET A 49 -4.63 13.22 6.04
N LYS A 50 -5.96 13.22 6.00
CA LYS A 50 -6.70 12.59 4.90
C LYS A 50 -6.36 13.22 3.55
N THR A 51 -6.33 14.55 3.47
CA THR A 51 -5.93 15.27 2.24
C THR A 51 -4.51 14.93 1.80
N LEU A 52 -3.57 14.80 2.74
CA LEU A 52 -2.18 14.40 2.41
C LEU A 52 -2.11 12.97 1.87
N ILE A 53 -2.87 12.04 2.44
CA ILE A 53 -2.92 10.65 1.96
C ILE A 53 -3.53 10.60 0.55
N ASP A 54 -4.64 11.31 0.31
CA ASP A 54 -5.29 11.35 -1.00
C ASP A 54 -4.37 12.01 -2.05
N LEU A 55 -3.69 13.10 -1.70
CA LEU A 55 -2.71 13.74 -2.59
C LEU A 55 -1.51 12.83 -2.88
N PHE A 56 -1.04 12.09 -1.87
CA PHE A 56 0.05 11.13 -2.05
C PHE A 56 -0.34 10.03 -3.02
N ASP A 57 -1.57 9.50 -2.94
CA ASP A 57 -2.10 8.49 -3.87
C ASP A 57 -2.04 8.99 -5.32
N GLU A 58 -2.61 10.16 -5.59
CA GLU A 58 -2.65 10.78 -6.92
C GLU A 58 -1.24 10.99 -7.51
N ILE A 59 -0.26 11.31 -6.66
CA ILE A 59 1.12 11.52 -7.11
C ILE A 59 1.80 10.21 -7.51
N ILE A 60 1.58 9.13 -6.74
CA ILE A 60 2.36 7.91 -6.90
C ILE A 60 1.70 6.84 -7.76
N GLU A 61 0.39 6.94 -8.03
CA GLU A 61 -0.37 5.92 -8.76
C GLU A 61 0.26 5.65 -10.14
N GLU A 62 0.47 6.68 -10.95
CA GLU A 62 1.07 6.53 -12.28
C GLU A 62 2.52 6.03 -12.21
N PRO A 63 3.43 6.60 -11.39
CA PRO A 63 4.79 6.09 -11.26
C PRO A 63 4.86 4.63 -10.82
N LEU A 64 4.02 4.22 -9.86
CA LEU A 64 3.93 2.84 -9.38
C LEU A 64 3.51 1.90 -10.51
N PHE A 65 2.43 2.25 -11.22
CA PHE A 65 1.93 1.48 -12.34
C PHE A 65 3.00 1.39 -13.44
N ASN A 66 3.53 2.52 -13.89
CA ASN A 66 4.53 2.56 -14.93
C ASN A 66 5.78 1.73 -14.58
N GLN A 67 6.28 1.82 -13.35
CA GLN A 67 7.45 1.07 -12.93
C GLN A 67 7.17 -0.44 -12.84
N LEU A 68 6.19 -0.85 -12.03
CA LEU A 68 6.00 -2.26 -11.71
C LEU A 68 5.16 -3.01 -12.75
N ARG A 69 4.15 -2.34 -13.34
CA ARG A 69 3.26 -2.94 -14.34
C ARG A 69 3.83 -2.85 -15.76
N THR A 70 4.32 -1.67 -16.16
CA THR A 70 4.72 -1.41 -17.55
C THR A 70 6.18 -1.75 -17.83
N LYS A 71 7.12 -1.29 -17.00
CA LYS A 71 8.55 -1.53 -17.24
C LYS A 71 9.00 -2.91 -16.77
N GLU A 72 8.63 -3.29 -15.55
CA GLU A 72 9.09 -4.55 -14.94
C GLU A 72 8.18 -5.74 -15.20
N GLN A 73 6.93 -5.50 -15.65
CA GLN A 73 5.95 -6.54 -15.98
C GLN A 73 5.73 -7.55 -14.83
N LEU A 74 5.64 -7.05 -13.59
CA LEU A 74 5.59 -7.89 -12.38
C LEU A 74 4.23 -8.53 -12.14
N GLY A 75 3.16 -7.87 -12.53
CA GLY A 75 1.80 -8.32 -12.23
C GLY A 75 0.84 -7.83 -13.28
N TYR A 76 -0.36 -8.39 -13.31
CA TYR A 76 -1.44 -7.84 -14.14
C TYR A 76 -2.27 -6.81 -13.36
N VAL A 77 -2.32 -6.94 -12.04
CA VAL A 77 -2.79 -5.90 -11.11
C VAL A 77 -1.60 -5.33 -10.37
N VAL A 78 -1.44 -4.01 -10.47
CA VAL A 78 -0.53 -3.18 -9.68
C VAL A 78 -1.32 -1.94 -9.30
N GLN A 79 -1.50 -1.71 -8.00
CA GLN A 79 -2.28 -0.58 -7.51
C GLN A 79 -1.77 -0.12 -6.14
N CYS A 80 -1.99 1.15 -5.84
CA CYS A 80 -2.00 1.68 -4.48
C CYS A 80 -3.36 2.28 -4.17
N SER A 81 -3.67 2.47 -2.89
CA SER A 81 -4.87 3.23 -2.48
C SER A 81 -4.87 3.58 -0.99
N PRO A 82 -5.52 4.69 -0.61
CA PRO A 82 -5.93 4.94 0.76
C PRO A 82 -6.99 3.92 1.21
N LYS A 83 -6.86 3.46 2.45
CA LYS A 83 -7.89 2.68 3.16
C LYS A 83 -8.37 3.42 4.41
N VAL A 84 -9.64 3.27 4.72
CA VAL A 84 -10.22 3.74 5.98
C VAL A 84 -10.94 2.56 6.63
N THR A 85 -10.52 2.17 7.82
CA THR A 85 -11.12 1.08 8.58
C THR A 85 -11.46 1.59 9.97
N TYR A 86 -12.75 1.62 10.31
CA TYR A 86 -13.27 2.17 11.58
C TYR A 86 -12.58 3.48 12.03
N ARG A 87 -12.50 4.45 11.09
CA ARG A 87 -11.87 5.78 11.27
C ARG A 87 -10.35 5.80 11.34
N VAL A 88 -9.67 4.66 11.37
CA VAL A 88 -8.22 4.58 11.23
C VAL A 88 -7.85 4.64 9.75
N TYR A 89 -6.88 5.48 9.41
CA TYR A 89 -6.37 5.58 8.05
C TYR A 89 -5.33 4.48 7.79
N GLY A 90 -5.17 4.13 6.53
CA GLY A 90 -4.05 3.34 6.08
C GLY A 90 -3.79 3.57 4.61
N PHE A 91 -2.66 3.06 4.16
CA PHE A 91 -2.27 3.13 2.76
C PHE A 91 -1.77 1.76 2.32
N CYS A 92 -2.17 1.35 1.12
CA CYS A 92 -1.86 0.03 0.60
C CYS A 92 -1.08 0.11 -0.70
N PHE A 93 -0.14 -0.81 -0.86
CA PHE A 93 0.40 -1.20 -2.14
C PHE A 93 0.05 -2.66 -2.39
N CYS A 94 -0.42 -3.00 -3.59
CA CYS A 94 -0.82 -4.35 -3.93
C CYS A 94 -0.33 -4.73 -5.32
N VAL A 95 0.28 -5.92 -5.42
CA VAL A 95 0.69 -6.51 -6.69
C VAL A 95 0.19 -7.95 -6.74
N GLN A 96 -0.51 -8.28 -7.82
CA GLN A 96 -0.92 -9.65 -8.14
C GLN A 96 -0.17 -10.16 -9.37
N SER A 97 0.50 -11.30 -9.23
CA SER A 97 1.34 -11.89 -10.26
C SER A 97 0.96 -13.33 -10.54
N SER A 98 1.00 -13.72 -11.81
CA SER A 98 0.93 -15.12 -12.23
C SER A 98 2.29 -15.80 -12.34
N LYS A 99 3.39 -15.06 -12.11
CA LYS A 99 4.76 -15.52 -12.40
C LYS A 99 5.71 -15.43 -11.20
N TYR A 100 5.59 -14.39 -10.39
CA TYR A 100 6.52 -14.13 -9.31
C TYR A 100 5.88 -14.48 -7.96
N ASN A 101 6.70 -14.89 -6.99
CA ASN A 101 6.24 -15.18 -5.63
C ASN A 101 6.13 -13.89 -4.78
N PRO A 102 5.39 -13.90 -3.66
CA PRO A 102 5.16 -12.70 -2.84
C PRO A 102 6.43 -12.06 -2.28
N ILE A 103 7.46 -12.85 -1.94
CA ILE A 103 8.72 -12.35 -1.37
C ILE A 103 9.47 -11.51 -2.41
N TYR A 104 9.54 -11.98 -3.65
CA TYR A 104 10.14 -11.22 -4.74
C TYR A 104 9.38 -9.91 -5.00
N LEU A 105 8.05 -9.98 -5.04
CA LEU A 105 7.20 -8.81 -5.27
C LEU A 105 7.34 -7.78 -4.13
N GLN A 106 7.41 -8.24 -2.88
CA GLN A 106 7.67 -7.39 -1.72
C GLN A 106 8.97 -6.59 -1.91
N GLY A 107 10.07 -7.25 -2.28
CA GLY A 107 11.34 -6.55 -2.50
C GLY A 107 11.27 -5.52 -3.62
N ARG A 108 10.48 -5.76 -4.68
CA ARG A 108 10.26 -4.76 -5.75
C ARG A 108 9.43 -3.57 -5.27
N LEU A 109 8.40 -3.81 -4.47
CA LEU A 109 7.62 -2.75 -3.82
C LEU A 109 8.47 -1.92 -2.86
N GLU A 110 9.26 -2.55 -1.99
CA GLU A 110 10.15 -1.86 -1.07
C GLU A 110 11.17 -1.00 -1.83
N ASN A 111 11.73 -1.51 -2.93
CA ASN A 111 12.63 -0.73 -3.78
C ASN A 111 11.94 0.49 -4.40
N PHE A 112 10.70 0.35 -4.88
CA PHE A 112 9.92 1.49 -5.37
C PHE A 112 9.68 2.52 -4.26
N ILE A 113 9.25 2.06 -3.07
CA ILE A 113 8.97 2.92 -1.91
C ILE A 113 10.22 3.68 -1.46
N ASN A 114 11.38 3.02 -1.41
CA ASN A 114 12.65 3.66 -1.06
C ASN A 114 13.06 4.76 -2.05
N GLY A 115 12.60 4.68 -3.32
CA GLY A 115 12.82 5.71 -4.33
C GLY A 115 11.84 6.89 -4.29
N LEU A 116 10.75 6.80 -3.50
CA LEU A 116 9.71 7.84 -3.46
C LEU A 116 10.23 9.19 -2.95
N GLY A 117 11.24 9.19 -2.08
CA GLY A 117 11.84 10.44 -1.58
C GLY A 117 12.38 11.31 -2.70
N GLU A 118 13.05 10.73 -3.69
CA GLU A 118 13.57 11.45 -4.86
C GLU A 118 12.43 11.91 -5.78
N LEU A 119 11.44 11.06 -6.00
CA LEU A 119 10.25 11.37 -6.81
C LEU A 119 9.50 12.59 -6.26
N LEU A 120 9.26 12.63 -4.94
CA LEU A 120 8.52 13.70 -4.30
C LEU A 120 9.28 15.04 -4.30
N VAL A 121 10.62 15.01 -4.26
CA VAL A 121 11.44 16.23 -4.34
C VAL A 121 11.39 16.84 -5.74
N ILE A 122 11.39 16.03 -6.80
CA ILE A 122 11.35 16.51 -8.20
C ILE A 122 10.07 17.31 -8.48
N ILE A 123 8.95 16.91 -7.87
CA ILE A 123 7.65 17.57 -8.04
C ILE A 123 7.63 18.99 -7.42
N HIS A 124 8.54 19.29 -6.47
CA HIS A 124 8.64 20.60 -5.83
C HIS A 124 9.45 21.64 -6.63
N VAL A 125 10.08 21.24 -7.75
CA VAL A 125 10.99 22.11 -8.54
C VAL A 125 10.33 22.71 -9.80
N HIS A 126 9.01 22.57 -9.94
CA HIS A 126 8.21 23.21 -10.99
C HIS A 126 7.13 24.13 -10.39
#